data_AF-A0A2I0PFE7-F1
#
_entry.id   AF-A0A2I0PFE7-F1
#
_cell.length_a   1.000
_cell.length_b   1.000
_cell.length_c   1.000
_cell.angle_alpha   90.00
_cell.angle_beta   90.00
_cell.angle_gamma   90.00
#
_symmetry.space_group_name_H-M   'P 1'
#
loop_
_entity.id
_entity.type
_entity.pdbx_description
1 polymer ?
#
loop_
_entity_poly.entity_id
_entity_poly.type
_entity_poly.pdbx_seq_one_letter_code
_entity_poly.pdbx_strand_id
1 'polypeptide(L)'
;MKTLPIFAFFVILLLLFSGCSAPSKDTTLTPTTPIPSQLEIPVPVSTTIPITQTVTQPPTLVSSSGEMIVSFIDVGQGDSELIQFPSGKTMLIDAGPTNAGSTVADYLRSQGISTIDMVVATHPHEDHIGGMSEVLNGFSVKQFIDSGYPHTTSTFENMLNLIDTKNIPFRTVSKGDTISLDPAVSISVLNPPSTFSDDLNENSVVLKMTYGKVTYLFTGDAGGISDHADILKVPHHGSNTGSSTLLQIAPSVSVIEVGADNSYGHPTAKVLQLLEQAGSQVYRTDLNGHVVITSDGNTYSVSQTKNALATTSKTIYPVTTTGSSVVSGNTAFCDCSKNTYNCPDFPLSDGAGAQQCYDYCISQGKGDVHGLDRDKDGSACE
;
A
#
# COMPACT_ATOMS: atom_id res chain seq x y z
N MET A 1 65.99 8.86 16.13
CA MET A 1 65.65 7.64 16.90
C MET A 1 64.22 7.81 17.36
N LYS A 2 63.18 7.04 16.99
CA LYS A 2 62.99 5.72 16.34
C LYS A 2 61.62 5.80 15.62
N THR A 3 61.59 5.76 14.28
CA THR A 3 61.20 4.63 13.39
C THR A 3 59.71 4.26 13.38
N LEU A 4 59.10 4.60 12.25
CA LEU A 4 57.82 4.15 11.68
C LEU A 4 57.98 2.74 11.06
N PRO A 5 56.96 1.85 11.06
CA PRO A 5 56.96 0.72 10.15
C PRO A 5 56.01 0.94 8.97
N ILE A 6 56.60 0.86 7.78
CA ILE A 6 55.99 0.71 6.47
C ILE A 6 55.49 -0.74 6.36
N PHE A 7 54.24 -0.96 5.97
CA PHE A 7 53.78 -2.27 5.50
C PHE A 7 53.36 -2.21 4.03
N ALA A 8 53.94 -3.13 3.27
CA ALA A 8 54.04 -3.15 1.83
C ALA A 8 52.81 -3.73 1.13
N PHE A 9 52.59 -3.22 -0.08
CA PHE A 9 51.72 -3.76 -1.12
C PHE A 9 52.06 -5.22 -1.45
N PHE A 10 51.04 -6.07 -1.57
CA PHE A 10 51.10 -7.31 -2.35
C PHE A 10 49.97 -7.33 -3.38
N VAL A 11 50.33 -7.13 -4.64
CA VAL A 11 49.51 -7.40 -5.82
C VAL A 11 49.70 -8.89 -6.14
N ILE A 12 48.64 -9.68 -6.09
CA ILE A 12 48.63 -11.05 -6.64
C ILE A 12 47.67 -11.05 -7.81
N LEU A 13 48.25 -11.01 -9.01
CA LEU A 13 47.62 -11.27 -10.30
C LEU A 13 47.64 -12.79 -10.51
N LEU A 14 46.47 -13.44 -10.53
CA LEU A 14 46.35 -14.83 -10.97
C LEU A 14 45.47 -14.89 -12.22
N LEU A 15 46.15 -15.00 -13.36
CA LEU A 15 45.60 -15.40 -14.65
C LEU A 15 45.56 -16.93 -14.69
N LEU A 16 44.37 -17.51 -14.82
CA LEU A 16 44.21 -18.90 -15.27
C LEU A 16 43.21 -18.92 -16.42
N PHE A 17 43.76 -19.03 -17.63
CA PHE A 17 43.05 -19.48 -18.82
C PHE A 17 42.86 -20.99 -18.74
N SER A 18 41.64 -21.47 -18.95
CA SER A 18 41.34 -22.88 -19.25
C SER A 18 40.12 -22.92 -20.16
N GLY A 19 40.36 -22.89 -21.46
CA GLY A 19 39.38 -23.30 -22.46
C GLY A 19 39.53 -24.79 -22.77
N CYS A 20 38.42 -25.46 -23.05
CA CYS A 20 38.25 -26.63 -23.93
C CYS A 20 36.73 -26.89 -24.03
N SER A 21 36.10 -26.57 -25.17
CA SER A 21 35.90 -27.44 -26.34
C SER A 21 34.75 -28.45 -26.17
N ALA A 22 33.65 -28.16 -26.86
CA ALA A 22 32.53 -29.05 -27.10
C ALA A 22 32.85 -30.06 -28.21
N PRO A 23 32.38 -31.33 -28.11
CA PRO A 23 32.30 -32.20 -29.27
C PRO A 23 30.86 -32.25 -29.82
N SER A 24 30.75 -31.83 -31.08
CA SER A 24 29.68 -32.20 -31.99
C SER A 24 29.65 -33.72 -32.23
N LYS A 25 28.47 -34.34 -32.17
CA LYS A 25 28.22 -35.59 -32.90
C LYS A 25 26.92 -35.50 -33.67
N ASP A 26 27.13 -35.39 -34.97
CA ASP A 26 26.25 -35.72 -36.06
C ASP A 26 25.95 -37.23 -36.05
N THR A 27 24.70 -37.65 -36.18
CA THR A 27 24.35 -39.04 -36.52
C THR A 27 23.05 -39.05 -37.31
N THR A 28 23.20 -39.28 -38.61
CA THR A 28 22.14 -39.52 -39.59
C THR A 28 21.58 -40.95 -39.51
N LEU A 29 20.24 -41.01 -39.40
CA LEU A 29 19.25 -41.87 -40.08
C LEU A 29 19.26 -43.41 -39.91
N THR A 30 18.10 -43.95 -39.53
CA THR A 30 17.35 -44.94 -40.33
C THR A 30 15.86 -44.97 -39.92
N PRO A 31 14.94 -45.37 -40.82
CA PRO A 31 13.50 -45.13 -40.69
C PRO A 31 12.72 -46.37 -40.21
N THR A 32 11.70 -46.14 -39.36
CA THR A 32 10.66 -47.15 -39.08
C THR A 32 9.28 -46.50 -39.05
N THR A 33 8.50 -46.81 -40.09
CA THR A 33 7.03 -47.03 -40.20
C THR A 33 6.01 -46.11 -39.49
N PRO A 34 4.88 -45.78 -40.17
CA PRO A 34 3.93 -44.77 -39.72
C PRO A 34 2.95 -45.31 -38.67
N ILE A 35 2.68 -44.51 -37.64
CA ILE A 35 1.59 -44.69 -36.67
C ILE A 35 0.34 -43.95 -37.20
N PRO A 36 -0.88 -44.51 -37.06
CA PRO A 36 -2.09 -43.93 -37.64
C PRO A 36 -2.54 -42.66 -36.92
N SER A 37 -2.96 -41.68 -37.73
CA SER A 37 -3.78 -40.51 -37.42
C SER A 37 -4.71 -40.69 -36.21
N GLN A 38 -4.43 -40.01 -35.11
CA GLN A 38 -5.40 -39.74 -34.05
C GLN A 38 -6.02 -38.36 -34.22
N LEU A 39 -7.32 -38.30 -33.93
CA LEU A 39 -8.22 -37.17 -34.12
C LEU A 39 -7.69 -35.86 -33.51
N GLU A 40 -7.65 -34.81 -34.32
CA GLU A 40 -7.48 -33.43 -33.86
C GLU A 40 -8.73 -33.00 -33.07
N ILE A 41 -8.54 -32.72 -31.78
CA ILE A 41 -9.49 -31.96 -30.97
C ILE A 41 -9.28 -30.48 -31.31
N PRO A 42 -10.33 -29.68 -31.59
CA PRO A 42 -10.15 -28.28 -31.92
C PRO A 42 -9.57 -27.52 -30.73
N VAL A 43 -8.40 -26.91 -30.92
CA VAL A 43 -7.85 -25.92 -29.99
C VAL A 43 -8.77 -24.70 -30.04
N PRO A 44 -9.33 -24.22 -28.91
CA PRO A 44 -10.11 -22.99 -28.92
C PRO A 44 -9.21 -21.83 -29.31
N VAL A 45 -9.55 -21.20 -30.45
CA VAL A 45 -8.92 -19.98 -30.92
C VAL A 45 -9.20 -18.89 -29.88
N SER A 46 -8.17 -18.51 -29.13
CA SER A 46 -8.22 -17.36 -28.23
C SER A 46 -8.25 -16.09 -29.08
N THR A 47 -9.45 -15.61 -29.38
CA THR A 47 -9.65 -14.27 -29.93
C THR A 47 -9.32 -13.26 -28.84
N THR A 48 -8.10 -12.73 -28.87
CA THR A 48 -7.74 -11.52 -28.13
C THR A 48 -8.54 -10.35 -28.71
N ILE A 49 -9.61 -9.96 -28.03
CA ILE A 49 -10.27 -8.67 -28.28
C ILE A 49 -9.32 -7.60 -27.74
N PRO A 50 -8.85 -6.64 -28.55
CA PRO A 50 -8.07 -5.53 -28.05
C PRO A 50 -8.97 -4.68 -27.14
N ILE A 51 -8.73 -4.76 -25.83
CA ILE A 51 -9.36 -3.88 -24.85
C ILE A 51 -8.67 -2.52 -25.02
N THR A 52 -9.29 -1.62 -25.77
CA THR A 52 -8.88 -0.21 -25.78
C THR A 52 -9.16 0.34 -24.39
N GLN A 53 -8.14 0.39 -23.54
CA GLN A 53 -8.20 1.11 -22.27
C GLN A 53 -8.27 2.60 -22.58
N THR A 54 -9.48 3.16 -22.55
CA THR A 54 -9.65 4.61 -22.47
C THR A 54 -9.03 5.08 -21.16
N VAL A 55 -7.88 5.74 -21.26
CA VAL A 55 -7.26 6.49 -20.15
C VAL A 55 -8.20 7.66 -19.85
N THR A 56 -9.15 7.46 -18.94
CA THR A 56 -9.96 8.55 -18.40
C THR A 56 -9.07 9.35 -17.47
N GLN A 57 -8.69 10.55 -17.92
CA GLN A 57 -8.03 11.56 -17.09
C GLN A 57 -8.84 11.76 -15.79
N PRO A 58 -8.21 11.87 -14.61
CA PRO A 58 -8.92 12.18 -13.38
C PRO A 58 -9.76 13.44 -13.60
N PRO A 59 -11.05 13.45 -13.23
CA PRO A 59 -11.86 14.66 -13.34
C PRO A 59 -11.15 15.80 -12.59
N THR A 60 -11.13 16.99 -13.18
CA THR A 60 -10.70 18.20 -12.46
C THR A 60 -11.69 18.42 -11.32
N LEU A 61 -11.28 18.13 -10.09
CA LEU A 61 -12.14 18.28 -8.92
C LEU A 61 -12.07 19.74 -8.49
N VAL A 62 -12.87 20.57 -9.14
CA VAL A 62 -13.07 21.94 -8.67
C VAL A 62 -13.89 21.83 -7.38
N SER A 63 -13.23 22.04 -6.22
CA SER A 63 -13.91 22.13 -4.92
C SER A 63 -15.08 23.12 -5.06
N SER A 64 -16.32 22.64 -4.86
CA SER A 64 -17.40 23.56 -4.61
C SER A 64 -17.14 24.22 -3.25
N SER A 65 -17.37 25.52 -3.11
CA SER A 65 -16.90 26.23 -1.91
C SER A 65 -17.44 25.56 -0.65
N GLY A 66 -16.56 25.14 0.25
CA GLY A 66 -16.94 24.43 1.47
C GLY A 66 -16.80 22.90 1.42
N GLU A 67 -16.25 22.30 0.37
CA GLU A 67 -15.92 20.86 0.39
C GLU A 67 -14.44 20.62 0.67
N MET A 68 -14.15 19.59 1.47
CA MET A 68 -12.81 19.02 1.62
C MET A 68 -12.67 17.82 0.68
N ILE A 69 -11.60 17.80 -0.11
CA ILE A 69 -11.29 16.72 -1.05
C ILE A 69 -9.95 16.10 -0.64
N VAL A 70 -9.95 14.80 -0.38
CA VAL A 70 -8.75 14.01 -0.06
C VAL A 70 -8.54 13.01 -1.19
N SER A 71 -7.41 13.08 -1.85
CA SER A 71 -7.04 12.19 -2.96
C SER A 71 -5.86 11.34 -2.55
N PHE A 72 -6.06 10.04 -2.47
CA PHE A 72 -5.01 9.02 -2.35
C PHE A 72 -4.52 8.70 -3.75
N ILE A 73 -3.30 9.13 -4.07
CA ILE A 73 -2.78 9.12 -5.42
C ILE A 73 -2.14 7.76 -5.67
N ASP A 74 -2.62 7.02 -6.69
CA ASP A 74 -1.95 5.80 -7.15
C ASP A 74 -0.55 6.12 -7.70
N VAL A 75 0.45 5.99 -6.83
CA VAL A 75 1.88 6.16 -7.09
C VAL A 75 2.60 4.81 -7.24
N GLY A 76 1.86 3.71 -7.34
CA GLY A 76 2.39 2.37 -7.21
C GLY A 76 2.59 1.97 -5.75
N GLN A 77 3.75 1.41 -5.42
CA GLN A 77 4.08 1.07 -4.03
C GLN A 77 4.62 2.31 -3.31
N GLY A 78 3.82 2.89 -2.40
CA GLY A 78 4.15 4.08 -1.63
C GLY A 78 2.95 4.97 -1.36
N ASP A 79 3.17 6.10 -0.70
CA ASP A 79 2.12 7.01 -0.24
C ASP A 79 2.19 8.37 -0.95
N SER A 80 1.04 8.90 -1.32
CA SER A 80 0.91 10.32 -1.64
C SER A 80 -0.54 10.77 -1.56
N GLU A 81 -0.84 11.62 -0.59
CA GLU A 81 -2.17 12.19 -0.41
C GLU A 81 -2.22 13.69 -0.68
N LEU A 82 -3.11 14.10 -1.58
CA LEU A 82 -3.46 15.50 -1.78
C LEU A 82 -4.73 15.83 -1.01
N ILE A 83 -4.64 16.81 -0.11
CA ILE A 83 -5.76 17.40 0.61
C ILE A 83 -6.02 18.81 0.07
N GLN A 84 -7.21 19.02 -0.48
CA GLN A 84 -7.74 20.33 -0.83
C GLN A 84 -8.79 20.72 0.23
N PHE A 85 -8.50 21.76 0.99
CA PHE A 85 -9.31 22.19 2.12
C PHE A 85 -10.51 23.05 1.69
N PRO A 86 -11.54 23.19 2.53
CA PRO A 86 -12.71 24.04 2.25
C PRO A 86 -12.38 25.51 1.92
N SER A 87 -11.29 26.06 2.47
CA SER A 87 -10.83 27.42 2.14
C SER A 87 -10.08 27.53 0.80
N GLY A 88 -9.86 26.43 0.08
CA GLY A 88 -9.06 26.36 -1.13
C GLY A 88 -7.55 26.21 -0.89
N LYS A 89 -7.11 26.12 0.36
CA LYS A 89 -5.73 25.77 0.70
C LYS A 89 -5.43 24.31 0.39
N THR A 90 -4.15 23.98 0.25
CA THR A 90 -3.71 22.62 -0.10
C THR A 90 -2.64 22.08 0.85
N MET A 91 -2.71 20.78 1.14
CA MET A 91 -1.65 20.02 1.78
C MET A 91 -1.32 18.80 0.93
N LEU A 92 -0.04 18.54 0.72
CA LEU A 92 0.46 17.27 0.18
C LEU A 92 1.11 16.50 1.32
N ILE A 93 0.70 15.27 1.55
CA ILE A 93 1.35 14.33 2.46
C ILE A 93 2.05 13.30 1.57
N ASP A 94 3.36 13.19 1.72
CA ASP A 94 4.23 12.31 0.91
C ASP A 94 4.11 12.50 -0.61
N ALA A 95 5.03 11.90 -1.36
CA ALA A 95 5.17 12.09 -2.81
C ALA A 95 5.51 10.79 -3.55
N GLY A 96 5.31 9.64 -2.89
CA GLY A 96 5.57 8.33 -3.44
C GLY A 96 7.06 8.05 -3.72
N PRO A 97 7.35 6.93 -4.39
CA PRO A 97 8.68 6.58 -4.84
C PRO A 97 9.21 7.56 -5.91
N THR A 98 10.52 7.55 -6.14
CA THR A 98 11.21 8.47 -7.05
C THR A 98 10.64 8.45 -8.47
N ASN A 99 10.27 7.25 -8.96
CA ASN A 99 9.67 7.09 -10.29
C ASN A 99 8.24 7.63 -10.39
N ALA A 100 7.55 7.84 -9.27
CA ALA A 100 6.20 8.38 -9.21
C ALA A 100 6.13 9.90 -9.05
N GLY A 101 7.26 10.60 -8.86
CA GLY A 101 7.27 12.07 -8.70
C GLY A 101 6.57 12.82 -9.84
N SER A 102 6.72 12.34 -11.08
CA SER A 102 6.00 12.89 -12.25
C SER A 102 4.49 12.62 -12.19
N THR A 103 4.07 11.44 -11.74
CA THR A 103 2.66 11.10 -11.51
C THR A 103 2.02 12.05 -10.51
N VAL A 104 2.69 12.31 -9.37
CA VAL A 104 2.21 13.25 -8.34
C VAL A 104 2.15 14.67 -8.91
N ALA A 105 3.20 15.12 -9.58
CA ALA A 105 3.23 16.45 -10.17
C ALA A 105 2.14 16.65 -11.24
N ASP A 106 1.92 15.67 -12.11
CA ASP A 106 0.89 15.76 -13.14
C ASP A 106 -0.52 15.70 -12.54
N TYR A 107 -0.72 14.91 -11.48
CA TYR A 107 -1.96 14.92 -10.71
C TYR A 107 -2.23 16.31 -10.12
N LEU A 108 -1.27 16.91 -9.41
CA LEU A 108 -1.39 18.26 -8.85
C LEU A 108 -1.73 19.31 -9.93
N ARG A 109 -1.02 19.28 -11.07
CA ARG A 109 -1.29 20.19 -12.21
C ARG A 109 -2.69 19.97 -12.78
N SER A 110 -3.16 18.72 -12.86
CA SER A 110 -4.51 18.41 -13.34
C SER A 110 -5.61 18.97 -12.44
N GLN A 111 -5.31 19.19 -11.15
CA GLN A 111 -6.18 19.87 -10.19
C GLN A 111 -6.00 21.40 -10.20
N GLY A 112 -5.21 21.95 -11.12
CA GLY A 112 -4.96 23.39 -11.23
C GLY A 112 -4.04 23.96 -10.15
N ILE A 113 -3.31 23.10 -9.43
CA ILE A 113 -2.42 23.51 -8.35
C ILE A 113 -1.09 23.97 -8.94
N SER A 114 -0.66 25.18 -8.60
CA SER A 114 0.70 25.69 -8.86
C SER A 114 1.47 26.00 -7.56
N THR A 115 0.74 26.07 -6.45
CA THR A 115 1.26 26.42 -5.13
C THR A 115 0.66 25.47 -4.09
N ILE A 116 1.52 24.88 -3.26
CA ILE A 116 1.12 24.01 -2.15
C ILE A 116 1.29 24.79 -0.85
N ASP A 117 0.23 24.90 -0.04
CA ASP A 117 0.32 25.64 1.23
C ASP A 117 1.13 24.89 2.28
N MET A 118 1.06 23.56 2.30
CA MET A 118 1.85 22.72 3.19
C MET A 118 2.27 21.42 2.51
N VAL A 119 3.54 21.05 2.63
CA VAL A 119 4.02 19.69 2.34
C VAL A 119 4.39 19.02 3.66
N VAL A 120 4.02 17.76 3.79
CA VAL A 120 4.34 16.90 4.94
C VAL A 120 5.13 15.71 4.40
N ALA A 121 6.34 15.49 4.91
CA ALA A 121 7.04 14.22 4.75
C ALA A 121 6.86 13.41 6.04
N THR A 122 6.21 12.25 5.95
CA THR A 122 5.89 11.45 7.14
C THR A 122 7.16 10.89 7.77
N HIS A 123 8.01 10.24 6.98
CA HIS A 123 9.28 9.64 7.40
C HIS A 123 10.21 9.48 6.18
N PRO A 124 11.50 9.13 6.34
CA PRO A 124 12.51 9.32 5.29
C PRO A 124 12.60 8.16 4.28
N HIS A 125 11.65 7.22 4.26
CA HIS A 125 11.67 6.11 3.30
C HIS A 125 11.36 6.57 1.87
N GLU A 126 11.96 5.85 0.92
CA GLU A 126 11.99 6.26 -0.48
C GLU A 126 10.61 6.21 -1.13
N ASP A 127 9.77 5.26 -0.76
CA ASP A 127 8.38 5.12 -1.20
C ASP A 127 7.45 6.20 -0.64
N HIS A 128 7.96 7.10 0.22
CA HIS A 128 7.25 8.26 0.75
C HIS A 128 7.84 9.57 0.24
N ILE A 129 9.17 9.75 0.33
CA ILE A 129 9.82 11.03 -0.02
C ILE A 129 10.51 11.02 -1.40
N GLY A 130 10.51 9.90 -2.11
CA GLY A 130 11.20 9.73 -3.39
C GLY A 130 10.80 10.78 -4.43
N GLY A 131 9.50 11.02 -4.57
CA GLY A 131 8.97 12.02 -5.50
C GLY A 131 9.13 13.47 -5.07
N MET A 132 9.62 13.76 -3.84
CA MET A 132 9.69 15.12 -3.31
C MET A 132 10.58 16.04 -4.15
N SER A 133 11.65 15.51 -4.75
CA SER A 133 12.51 16.32 -5.61
C SER A 133 11.75 16.89 -6.82
N GLU A 134 10.85 16.12 -7.42
CA GLU A 134 10.03 16.58 -8.56
C GLU A 134 9.00 17.61 -8.07
N VAL A 135 8.31 17.34 -6.97
CA VAL A 135 7.32 18.26 -6.38
C VAL A 135 7.96 19.60 -5.99
N LEU A 136 9.06 19.58 -5.23
CA LEU A 136 9.72 20.81 -4.78
C LEU A 136 10.31 21.62 -5.94
N ASN A 137 10.59 21.02 -7.10
CA ASN A 137 11.01 21.74 -8.30
C ASN A 137 9.82 22.25 -9.14
N GLY A 138 8.70 21.54 -9.14
CA GLY A 138 7.53 21.86 -9.95
C GLY A 138 6.56 22.87 -9.34
N PHE A 139 6.56 23.06 -8.02
CA PHE A 139 5.56 23.86 -7.31
C PHE A 139 6.16 24.86 -6.34
N SER A 140 5.46 25.97 -6.12
CA SER A 140 5.76 26.87 -5.00
C SER A 140 5.25 26.26 -3.70
N VAL A 141 6.11 26.09 -2.70
CA VAL A 141 5.71 25.52 -1.39
C VAL A 141 5.82 26.59 -0.31
N LYS A 142 4.73 26.84 0.43
CA LYS A 142 4.72 27.88 1.49
C LYS A 142 5.26 27.39 2.82
N GLN A 143 5.12 26.10 3.12
CA GLN A 143 5.62 25.48 4.33
C GLN A 143 5.91 24.00 4.09
N PHE A 144 7.00 23.51 4.67
CA PHE A 144 7.35 22.10 4.71
C PHE A 144 7.45 21.65 6.17
N ILE A 145 6.92 20.47 6.46
CA ILE A 145 7.08 19.82 7.77
C ILE A 145 7.52 18.36 7.61
N ASP A 146 8.28 17.87 8.60
CA ASP A 146 8.62 16.46 8.73
C ASP A 146 8.64 16.01 10.20
N SER A 147 9.01 14.76 10.43
CA SER A 147 9.15 14.18 11.77
C SER A 147 10.39 14.65 12.54
N GLY A 148 11.34 15.31 11.89
CA GLY A 148 12.64 15.65 12.44
C GLY A 148 13.58 14.47 12.64
N TYR A 149 13.22 13.26 12.20
CA TYR A 149 14.11 12.10 12.26
C TYR A 149 15.20 12.21 11.18
N PRO A 150 16.49 12.22 11.54
CA PRO A 150 17.56 12.36 10.56
C PRO A 150 17.78 11.06 9.77
N HIS A 151 18.10 11.20 8.48
CA HIS A 151 18.50 10.08 7.63
C HIS A 151 19.63 10.49 6.69
N THR A 152 20.33 9.52 6.09
CA THR A 152 21.54 9.77 5.26
C THR A 152 21.43 9.23 3.84
N THR A 153 20.21 8.86 3.41
CA THR A 153 19.99 8.53 2.00
C THR A 153 20.11 9.78 1.15
N SER A 154 20.61 9.61 -0.08
CA SER A 154 20.67 10.70 -1.05
C SER A 154 19.29 11.33 -1.31
N THR A 155 18.22 10.53 -1.28
CA THR A 155 16.84 11.03 -1.39
C THR A 155 16.51 12.05 -0.30
N PHE A 156 16.80 11.72 0.97
CA PHE A 156 16.54 12.60 2.10
C PHE A 156 17.43 13.84 2.08
N GLU A 157 18.73 13.68 1.84
CA GLU A 157 19.67 14.82 1.77
C GLU A 157 19.32 15.76 0.62
N ASN A 158 18.95 15.24 -0.56
CA ASN A 158 18.54 16.05 -1.70
C ASN A 158 17.25 16.84 -1.42
N MET A 159 16.28 16.21 -0.73
CA MET A 159 15.06 16.88 -0.30
C MET A 159 15.38 18.07 0.62
N LEU A 160 16.19 17.87 1.66
CA LEU A 160 16.59 18.96 2.58
C LEU A 160 17.38 20.06 1.85
N ASN A 161 18.30 19.69 0.96
CA ASN A 161 19.04 20.65 0.14
C ASN A 161 18.12 21.50 -0.75
N LEU A 162 17.07 20.91 -1.32
CA LEU A 162 16.09 21.63 -2.12
C LEU A 162 15.24 22.58 -1.28
N ILE A 163 14.84 22.15 -0.07
CA ILE A 163 14.13 22.99 0.90
C ILE A 163 14.97 24.23 1.24
N ASP A 164 16.25 24.03 1.59
CA ASP A 164 17.19 25.11 1.93
C ASP A 164 17.45 26.03 0.73
N THR A 165 17.81 25.48 -0.43
CA THR A 165 18.12 26.25 -1.64
C THR A 165 16.93 27.10 -2.10
N LYS A 166 15.71 26.60 -1.94
CA LYS A 166 14.49 27.34 -2.29
C LYS A 166 13.97 28.25 -1.18
N ASN A 167 14.64 28.28 -0.02
CA ASN A 167 14.20 29.03 1.17
C ASN A 167 12.75 28.69 1.58
N ILE A 168 12.38 27.41 1.48
CA ILE A 168 11.05 26.96 1.89
C ILE A 168 11.01 26.94 3.43
N PRO A 169 10.05 27.62 4.08
CA PRO A 169 9.91 27.56 5.53
C PRO A 169 9.76 26.11 6.02
N PHE A 170 10.70 25.65 6.83
CA PHE A 170 10.78 24.29 7.33
C PHE A 170 10.60 24.26 8.85
N ARG A 171 9.84 23.28 9.36
CA ARG A 171 9.78 22.97 10.80
C ARG A 171 9.48 21.49 11.03
N THR A 172 9.96 20.95 12.12
CA THR A 172 9.57 19.61 12.57
C THR A 172 8.25 19.69 13.36
N VAL A 173 7.58 18.55 13.51
CA VAL A 173 6.41 18.41 14.38
C VAL A 173 6.61 17.32 15.42
N SER A 174 5.83 17.37 16.49
CA SER A 174 5.82 16.37 17.56
C SER A 174 4.41 16.04 17.99
N LYS A 175 4.22 14.86 18.57
CA LYS A 175 2.94 14.46 19.19
C LYS A 175 2.41 15.56 20.12
N GLY A 176 1.16 15.94 19.91
CA GLY A 176 0.48 16.99 20.67
C GLY A 176 0.45 18.36 19.97
N ASP A 177 1.24 18.54 18.90
CA ASP A 177 1.16 19.75 18.09
C ASP A 177 -0.19 19.85 17.37
N THR A 178 -0.56 21.08 17.01
CA THR A 178 -1.70 21.37 16.13
C THR A 178 -1.24 22.18 14.93
N ILE A 179 -1.89 21.96 13.78
CA ILE A 179 -1.58 22.66 12.53
C ILE A 179 -2.76 23.57 12.19
N SER A 180 -2.53 24.88 12.21
CA SER A 180 -3.52 25.87 11.78
C SER A 180 -3.39 26.17 10.29
N LEU A 181 -3.98 25.32 9.45
CA LEU A 181 -3.98 25.52 8.00
C LEU A 181 -5.33 26.05 7.49
N ASP A 182 -6.43 25.43 7.89
CA ASP A 182 -7.80 25.81 7.49
C ASP A 182 -8.66 26.11 8.72
N PRO A 183 -9.48 27.19 8.74
CA PRO A 183 -10.28 27.55 9.90
C PRO A 183 -11.44 26.57 10.20
N ALA A 184 -11.86 25.76 9.24
CA ALA A 184 -12.96 24.80 9.39
C ALA A 184 -12.47 23.38 9.72
N VAL A 185 -11.17 23.09 9.58
CA VAL A 185 -10.58 21.76 9.77
C VAL A 185 -9.59 21.78 10.92
N SER A 186 -9.83 20.95 11.93
CA SER A 186 -8.87 20.71 13.00
C SER A 186 -7.83 19.70 12.53
N ILE A 187 -6.54 19.99 12.72
CA ILE A 187 -5.43 19.09 12.36
C ILE A 187 -4.53 18.91 13.58
N SER A 188 -4.49 17.68 14.10
CA SER A 188 -3.71 17.29 15.27
C SER A 188 -2.59 16.34 14.88
N VAL A 189 -1.40 16.54 15.44
CA VAL A 189 -0.24 15.67 15.26
C VAL A 189 -0.25 14.61 16.38
N LEU A 190 -0.39 13.34 16.02
CA LEU A 190 -0.42 12.22 16.97
C LEU A 190 0.94 11.52 17.14
N ASN A 191 1.83 11.72 16.17
CA ASN A 191 3.19 11.17 16.09
C ASN A 191 4.03 12.12 15.20
N PRO A 192 5.36 12.24 15.33
CA PRO A 192 6.33 11.37 16.03
C PRO A 192 6.31 11.48 17.56
N PRO A 193 6.88 10.48 18.28
CA PRO A 193 7.10 10.56 19.72
C PRO A 193 8.20 11.58 20.06
N SER A 194 8.26 12.03 21.32
CA SER A 194 9.34 12.92 21.80
C SER A 194 10.72 12.27 21.81
N THR A 195 10.76 10.94 21.79
CA THR A 195 11.97 10.13 21.71
C THR A 195 11.79 9.17 20.55
N PHE A 196 12.64 9.29 19.53
CA PHE A 196 12.53 8.47 18.34
C PHE A 196 12.74 6.98 18.61
N SER A 197 12.01 6.18 17.83
CA SER A 197 12.20 4.73 17.73
C SER A 197 13.41 4.40 16.85
N ASP A 198 14.02 3.23 17.07
CA ASP A 198 15.00 2.66 16.15
C ASP A 198 14.34 2.16 14.85
N ASP A 199 13.03 1.88 14.90
CA ASP A 199 12.21 1.62 13.72
C ASP A 199 11.80 2.97 13.10
N LEU A 200 12.25 3.22 11.87
CA LEU A 200 12.01 4.48 11.16
C LEU A 200 10.52 4.73 10.91
N ASN A 201 9.74 3.66 10.68
CA ASN A 201 8.31 3.75 10.40
C ASN A 201 7.54 4.32 11.59
N GLU A 202 7.93 3.90 12.79
CA GLU A 202 7.33 4.36 14.05
C GLU A 202 7.61 5.84 14.36
N ASN A 203 8.49 6.49 13.58
CA ASN A 203 8.73 7.93 13.63
C ASN A 203 7.91 8.72 12.60
N SER A 204 6.96 8.09 11.90
CA SER A 204 6.11 8.78 10.92
C SER A 204 5.32 9.93 11.53
N VAL A 205 5.20 11.05 10.82
CA VAL A 205 4.20 12.07 11.15
C VAL A 205 2.80 11.48 10.97
N VAL A 206 2.05 11.36 12.06
CA VAL A 206 0.65 10.88 12.03
C VAL A 206 -0.26 12.08 12.21
N LEU A 207 -1.16 12.30 11.25
CA LEU A 207 -2.11 13.41 11.28
C LEU A 207 -3.54 12.90 11.48
N LYS A 208 -4.22 13.46 12.47
CA LYS A 208 -5.67 13.34 12.62
C LYS A 208 -6.32 14.63 12.17
N MET A 209 -7.20 14.53 11.18
CA MET A 209 -7.99 15.66 10.70
C MET A 209 -9.46 15.48 11.05
N THR A 210 -10.12 16.55 11.48
CA THR A 210 -11.56 16.56 11.73
C THR A 210 -12.18 17.71 10.95
N TYR A 211 -13.05 17.38 9.99
CA TYR A 211 -13.88 18.34 9.28
C TYR A 211 -15.36 18.09 9.62
N GLY A 212 -15.94 18.98 10.41
CA GLY A 212 -17.27 18.80 10.98
C GLY A 212 -17.38 17.49 11.78
N LYS A 213 -18.14 16.51 11.27
CA LYS A 213 -18.35 15.18 11.86
C LYS A 213 -17.46 14.10 11.26
N VAL A 214 -16.74 14.39 10.18
CA VAL A 214 -15.93 13.42 9.45
C VAL A 214 -14.48 13.50 9.95
N THR A 215 -13.93 12.34 10.31
CA THR A 215 -12.58 12.20 10.86
C THR A 215 -11.69 11.37 9.94
N TYR A 216 -10.45 11.82 9.77
CA TYR A 216 -9.43 11.22 8.93
C TYR A 216 -8.21 10.90 9.78
N LEU A 217 -7.57 9.77 9.51
CA LEU A 217 -6.28 9.41 10.09
C LEU A 217 -5.30 9.04 8.98
N PHE A 218 -4.25 9.84 8.85
CA PHE A 218 -3.11 9.63 7.96
C PHE A 218 -1.94 9.13 8.80
N THR A 219 -1.59 7.85 8.64
CA THR A 219 -0.65 7.18 9.55
C THR A 219 0.79 7.18 9.05
N GLY A 220 1.02 7.47 7.76
CA GLY A 220 2.20 6.98 7.07
C GLY A 220 2.39 5.50 7.40
N ASP A 221 3.58 5.15 7.88
CA ASP A 221 3.94 3.78 8.23
C ASP A 221 3.92 3.48 9.73
N ALA A 222 3.52 4.45 10.57
CA ALA A 222 3.49 4.24 12.02
C ALA A 222 2.37 3.28 12.43
N GLY A 223 2.72 2.29 13.26
CA GLY A 223 1.78 1.39 13.90
C GLY A 223 1.26 1.90 15.26
N GLY A 224 0.33 1.13 15.85
CA GLY A 224 -0.04 1.31 17.26
C GLY A 224 -0.89 2.54 17.60
N ILE A 225 -1.26 3.36 16.61
CA ILE A 225 -2.19 4.47 16.78
C ILE A 225 -3.62 3.91 16.89
N SER A 226 -4.33 4.23 17.97
CA SER A 226 -5.68 3.70 18.28
C SER A 226 -6.78 4.75 18.27
N ASP A 227 -6.50 5.95 17.76
CA ASP A 227 -7.47 7.01 17.60
C ASP A 227 -8.56 6.65 16.58
N HIS A 228 -9.84 6.82 16.95
CA HIS A 228 -10.95 6.65 16.01
C HIS A 228 -10.80 7.59 14.79
N ALA A 229 -11.13 7.05 13.61
CA ALA A 229 -11.31 7.80 12.38
C ALA A 229 -12.36 7.15 11.49
N ASP A 230 -13.15 7.94 10.76
CA ASP A 230 -14.08 7.42 9.75
C ASP A 230 -13.34 6.93 8.51
N ILE A 231 -12.26 7.64 8.17
CA ILE A 231 -11.44 7.41 6.98
C ILE A 231 -10.00 7.18 7.43
N LEU A 232 -9.45 6.03 7.05
CA LEU A 232 -8.11 5.60 7.44
C LEU A 232 -7.23 5.43 6.21
N LYS A 233 -6.09 6.12 6.17
CA LYS A 233 -4.93 5.62 5.44
C LYS A 233 -4.37 4.44 6.23
N VAL A 234 -4.39 3.24 5.65
CA VAL A 234 -3.96 2.04 6.37
C VAL A 234 -2.45 2.11 6.60
N PRO A 235 -1.98 1.84 7.85
CA PRO A 235 -0.55 1.86 8.17
C PRO A 235 0.27 0.95 7.28
N HIS A 236 1.44 1.45 6.86
CA HIS A 236 2.52 0.68 6.26
C HIS A 236 2.02 -0.27 5.17
N HIS A 237 1.25 0.31 4.24
CA HIS A 237 0.72 -0.35 3.03
C HIS A 237 -0.15 -1.59 3.32
N GLY A 238 -0.63 -1.76 4.55
CA GLY A 238 -1.35 -2.95 5.00
C GLY A 238 -0.45 -4.14 5.34
N SER A 239 0.78 -3.88 5.78
CA SER A 239 1.64 -4.86 6.43
C SER A 239 1.09 -5.29 7.80
N ASN A 240 1.65 -6.37 8.38
CA ASN A 240 1.23 -6.81 9.71
C ASN A 240 1.65 -5.83 10.82
N THR A 241 2.66 -4.99 10.58
CA THR A 241 3.08 -3.95 11.52
C THR A 241 2.03 -2.84 11.55
N GLY A 242 1.58 -2.44 12.74
CA GLY A 242 0.50 -1.45 12.89
C GLY A 242 -0.93 -1.99 12.78
N SER A 243 -1.12 -3.26 12.41
CA SER A 243 -2.46 -3.86 12.27
C SER A 243 -3.23 -4.07 13.58
N SER A 244 -2.57 -4.03 14.74
CA SER A 244 -3.15 -4.39 16.04
C SER A 244 -4.21 -3.42 16.55
N THR A 245 -4.26 -2.20 16.02
CA THR A 245 -5.21 -1.16 16.45
C THR A 245 -6.35 -0.94 15.47
N LEU A 246 -6.40 -1.63 14.33
CA LEU A 246 -7.41 -1.41 13.28
C LEU A 246 -8.85 -1.58 13.80
N LEU A 247 -9.10 -2.58 14.64
CA LEU A 247 -10.42 -2.77 15.27
C LEU A 247 -10.78 -1.66 16.27
N GLN A 248 -9.78 -0.99 16.87
CA GLN A 248 -9.98 0.13 17.81
C GLN A 248 -10.23 1.44 17.06
N ILE A 249 -9.55 1.64 15.93
CA ILE A 249 -9.79 2.78 15.03
C ILE A 249 -11.22 2.73 14.50
N ALA A 250 -11.72 1.52 14.19
CA ALA A 250 -13.06 1.25 13.67
C ALA A 250 -13.42 2.10 12.41
N PRO A 251 -12.59 2.07 11.35
CA PRO A 251 -12.79 2.91 10.18
C PRO A 251 -13.98 2.47 9.32
N SER A 252 -14.79 3.43 8.86
CA SER A 252 -15.83 3.18 7.87
C SER A 252 -15.24 2.96 6.48
N VAL A 253 -14.17 3.69 6.13
CA VAL A 253 -13.42 3.56 4.88
C VAL A 253 -11.94 3.40 5.19
N SER A 254 -11.31 2.41 4.56
CA SER A 254 -9.87 2.19 4.65
C SER A 254 -9.25 2.23 3.26
N VAL A 255 -8.27 3.09 3.07
CA VAL A 255 -7.51 3.19 1.82
C VAL A 255 -6.12 2.62 2.05
N ILE A 256 -5.76 1.62 1.26
CA ILE A 256 -4.45 0.97 1.25
C ILE A 256 -3.72 1.45 -0.01
N GLU A 257 -2.74 2.33 0.16
CA GLU A 257 -1.86 2.70 -0.95
C GLU A 257 -0.80 1.61 -1.11
N VAL A 258 -0.84 0.92 -2.25
CA VAL A 258 -0.04 -0.27 -2.53
C VAL A 258 0.08 -0.45 -4.04
N GLY A 259 1.20 -1.00 -4.50
CA GLY A 259 1.45 -1.25 -5.92
C GLY A 259 0.94 -2.60 -6.39
N ALA A 260 0.50 -2.68 -7.65
CA ALA A 260 0.08 -3.96 -8.27
C ALA A 260 1.24 -4.97 -8.36
N ASP A 261 2.46 -4.47 -8.52
CA ASP A 261 3.69 -5.26 -8.60
C ASP A 261 4.44 -5.33 -7.25
N ASN A 262 3.75 -5.10 -6.12
CA ASN A 262 4.41 -5.10 -4.82
C ASN A 262 4.93 -6.49 -4.45
N SER A 263 6.24 -6.59 -4.17
CA SER A 263 6.90 -7.84 -3.79
C SER A 263 6.85 -8.12 -2.28
N TYR A 264 6.30 -7.20 -1.49
CA TYR A 264 6.23 -7.30 -0.03
C TYR A 264 5.10 -8.23 0.46
N GLY A 265 4.18 -8.62 -0.43
CA GLY A 265 3.00 -9.40 -0.07
C GLY A 265 1.97 -8.56 0.70
N HIS A 266 1.88 -7.28 0.38
CA HIS A 266 0.96 -6.33 1.00
C HIS A 266 -0.24 -6.05 0.09
N PRO A 267 -1.41 -5.73 0.66
CA PRO A 267 -1.76 -5.90 2.07
C PRO A 267 -1.83 -7.39 2.46
N THR A 268 -1.58 -7.70 3.73
CA THR A 268 -1.67 -9.09 4.21
C THR A 268 -3.12 -9.52 4.38
N ALA A 269 -3.40 -10.83 4.27
CA ALA A 269 -4.74 -11.39 4.52
C ALA A 269 -5.26 -11.06 5.92
N LYS A 270 -4.35 -11.03 6.92
CA LYS A 270 -4.69 -10.65 8.30
C LYS A 270 -5.21 -9.22 8.39
N VAL A 271 -4.56 -8.27 7.72
CA VAL A 271 -4.97 -6.86 7.73
C VAL A 271 -6.32 -6.70 7.05
N LEU A 272 -6.52 -7.32 5.89
CA LEU A 272 -7.80 -7.30 5.19
C LEU A 272 -8.94 -7.86 6.08
N GLN A 273 -8.69 -8.97 6.77
CA GLN A 273 -9.65 -9.56 7.69
C GLN A 273 -9.98 -8.64 8.87
N LEU A 274 -8.98 -7.96 9.45
CA LEU A 274 -9.19 -7.01 10.55
C LEU A 274 -10.02 -5.79 10.11
N LEU A 275 -9.78 -5.28 8.90
CA LEU A 275 -10.56 -4.19 8.33
C LEU A 275 -12.01 -4.62 8.03
N GLU A 276 -12.20 -5.82 7.48
CA GLU A 276 -13.53 -6.40 7.29
C GLU A 276 -14.28 -6.60 8.61
N GLN A 277 -13.60 -7.12 9.65
CA GLN A 277 -14.15 -7.26 11.01
C GLN A 277 -14.51 -5.91 11.65
N ALA A 278 -13.77 -4.84 11.32
CA ALA A 278 -14.11 -3.48 11.73
C ALA A 278 -15.33 -2.91 10.97
N GLY A 279 -15.85 -3.62 9.96
CA GLY A 279 -16.92 -3.16 9.08
C GLY A 279 -16.45 -2.15 8.03
N SER A 280 -15.14 -2.08 7.77
CA SER A 280 -14.55 -1.09 6.89
C SER A 280 -14.74 -1.45 5.41
N GLN A 281 -15.13 -0.47 4.60
CA GLN A 281 -15.00 -0.60 3.16
C GLN A 281 -13.56 -0.34 2.74
N VAL A 282 -12.92 -1.36 2.18
CA VAL A 282 -11.51 -1.31 1.75
C VAL A 282 -11.39 -0.87 0.30
N TYR A 283 -10.52 0.10 0.05
CA TYR A 283 -10.04 0.50 -1.27
C TYR A 283 -8.52 0.30 -1.34
N ARG A 284 -8.01 -0.17 -2.47
CA ARG A 284 -6.57 -0.33 -2.71
C ARG A 284 -6.18 0.39 -3.99
N THR A 285 -5.10 1.16 -4.00
CA THR A 285 -4.72 1.94 -5.19
C THR A 285 -4.35 1.06 -6.40
N ASP A 286 -3.77 -0.13 -6.18
CA ASP A 286 -3.50 -1.09 -7.24
C ASP A 286 -4.76 -1.58 -7.97
N LEU A 287 -5.88 -1.75 -7.26
CA LEU A 287 -7.16 -2.21 -7.82
C LEU A 287 -8.08 -1.06 -8.24
N ASN A 288 -8.07 0.04 -7.49
CA ASN A 288 -9.03 1.13 -7.58
C ASN A 288 -8.44 2.40 -8.23
N GLY A 289 -7.12 2.43 -8.49
CA GLY A 289 -6.41 3.61 -8.97
C GLY A 289 -6.40 4.71 -7.91
N HIS A 290 -6.37 5.98 -8.32
CA HIS A 290 -6.59 7.09 -7.40
C HIS A 290 -7.95 6.92 -6.70
N VAL A 291 -7.96 7.03 -5.37
CA VAL A 291 -9.16 7.02 -4.54
C VAL A 291 -9.39 8.42 -4.02
N VAL A 292 -10.57 8.98 -4.25
CA VAL A 292 -10.90 10.36 -3.91
C VAL A 292 -12.08 10.37 -2.98
N ILE A 293 -11.92 11.03 -1.84
CA ILE A 293 -12.97 11.24 -0.85
C ILE A 293 -13.34 12.73 -0.82
N THR A 294 -14.61 13.02 -1.09
CA THR A 294 -15.16 14.38 -1.02
C THR A 294 -16.12 14.46 0.15
N SER A 295 -15.95 15.47 1.02
CA SER A 295 -16.72 15.66 2.24
C SER A 295 -17.20 17.09 2.37
N ASP A 296 -18.46 17.26 2.81
CA ASP A 296 -19.07 18.55 3.19
C ASP A 296 -19.00 18.81 4.71
N GLY A 297 -18.25 17.97 5.42
CA GLY A 297 -18.11 18.00 6.88
C GLY A 297 -19.27 17.35 7.64
N ASN A 298 -20.32 16.87 6.99
CA ASN A 298 -21.38 16.06 7.62
C ASN A 298 -21.42 14.66 7.05
N THR A 299 -21.20 14.52 5.75
CA THR A 299 -21.19 13.28 4.99
C THR A 299 -20.00 13.28 4.04
N TYR A 300 -19.67 12.11 3.50
CA TYR A 300 -18.64 11.98 2.49
C TYR A 300 -19.06 11.00 1.39
N SER A 301 -18.40 11.11 0.25
CA SER A 301 -18.53 10.18 -0.87
C SER A 301 -17.14 9.72 -1.32
N VAL A 302 -17.06 8.50 -1.85
CA VAL A 302 -15.82 7.93 -2.39
C VAL A 302 -15.97 7.71 -3.89
N SER A 303 -14.95 8.11 -4.64
CA SER A 303 -14.80 7.83 -6.07
C SER A 303 -13.43 7.25 -6.36
N GLN A 304 -13.30 6.57 -7.50
CA GLN A 304 -12.09 5.84 -7.88
C GLN A 304 -11.88 5.89 -9.39
N THR A 305 -10.63 5.76 -9.85
CA THR A 305 -10.29 5.90 -11.27
C THR A 305 -10.17 4.57 -12.02
N LYS A 306 -9.97 3.46 -11.29
CA LYS A 306 -10.08 2.10 -11.82
C LYS A 306 -11.29 1.42 -11.17
N ASN A 307 -12.06 0.69 -11.96
CA ASN A 307 -13.05 -0.22 -11.40
C ASN A 307 -12.32 -1.48 -10.96
N ALA A 308 -12.27 -1.74 -9.65
CA ALA A 308 -11.93 -3.07 -9.16
C ALA A 308 -12.82 -4.09 -9.87
N LEU A 309 -12.23 -5.22 -10.31
CA LEU A 309 -13.00 -6.31 -10.91
C LEU A 309 -14.17 -6.64 -9.99
N ALA A 310 -15.38 -6.52 -10.52
CA ALA A 310 -16.58 -6.28 -9.73
C ALA A 310 -16.87 -7.39 -8.71
N THR A 311 -16.72 -7.06 -7.42
CA THR A 311 -17.57 -7.58 -6.35
C THR A 311 -18.51 -6.45 -5.95
N THR A 312 -19.71 -6.48 -6.55
CA THR A 312 -20.94 -5.69 -6.30
C THR A 312 -20.90 -4.47 -5.33
N SER A 313 -20.91 -3.28 -5.95
CA SER A 313 -21.75 -2.08 -5.70
C SER A 313 -21.83 -1.37 -4.34
N LYS A 314 -21.17 -0.19 -4.32
CA LYS A 314 -21.64 1.16 -3.92
C LYS A 314 -22.77 1.27 -2.88
N THR A 315 -22.42 1.71 -1.66
CA THR A 315 -23.36 2.20 -0.63
C THR A 315 -22.97 3.62 -0.19
N ILE A 316 -23.95 4.51 -0.03
CA ILE A 316 -23.81 5.80 0.64
C ILE A 316 -23.97 5.52 2.14
N TYR A 317 -22.95 5.79 2.96
CA TYR A 317 -22.97 5.48 4.40
C TYR A 317 -23.43 6.68 5.24
N PRO A 318 -24.56 6.58 5.97
CA PRO A 318 -24.89 7.53 7.03
C PRO A 318 -24.11 7.19 8.32
N VAL A 319 -23.47 8.19 8.92
CA VAL A 319 -22.80 8.08 10.22
C VAL A 319 -23.84 7.78 11.31
N THR A 320 -23.76 6.62 11.96
CA THR A 320 -24.62 6.28 13.10
C THR A 320 -23.83 5.64 14.25
N THR A 321 -24.02 6.16 15.45
CA THR A 321 -23.37 5.73 16.70
C THR A 321 -24.16 4.67 17.49
N THR A 322 -23.44 3.69 18.06
CA THR A 322 -23.70 2.84 19.26
C THR A 322 -24.69 1.65 19.23
N GLY A 323 -24.23 0.47 19.72
CA GLY A 323 -25.01 -0.42 20.61
C GLY A 323 -25.08 -1.95 20.34
N SER A 324 -24.28 -2.74 21.06
CA SER A 324 -24.25 -4.20 21.37
C SER A 324 -25.35 -5.18 20.90
N SER A 325 -24.98 -6.43 20.54
CA SER A 325 -25.14 -7.66 21.37
C SER A 325 -24.86 -8.99 20.61
N VAL A 326 -24.26 -9.93 21.32
CA VAL A 326 -23.83 -11.29 20.91
C VAL A 326 -25.00 -12.28 20.89
N VAL A 327 -25.03 -13.21 19.92
CA VAL A 327 -25.75 -14.50 20.03
C VAL A 327 -24.87 -15.65 19.51
N SER A 328 -24.74 -16.68 20.34
CA SER A 328 -23.98 -17.92 20.15
C SER A 328 -24.78 -19.04 19.46
N GLY A 329 -24.13 -19.83 18.61
CA GLY A 329 -24.61 -21.14 18.16
C GLY A 329 -23.50 -21.92 17.45
N ASN A 330 -23.03 -23.02 18.04
CA ASN A 330 -21.84 -23.78 17.65
C ASN A 330 -22.21 -25.04 16.87
N THR A 331 -21.82 -25.13 15.60
CA THR A 331 -21.45 -26.38 14.90
C THR A 331 -20.28 -26.03 13.98
N ALA A 332 -19.05 -26.31 14.43
CA ALA A 332 -17.85 -26.00 13.66
C ALA A 332 -17.75 -26.91 12.42
N PHE A 333 -18.02 -26.35 11.25
CA PHE A 333 -17.81 -27.00 9.95
C PHE A 333 -16.32 -27.30 9.65
N CYS A 334 -15.40 -26.68 10.40
CA CYS A 334 -13.96 -26.95 10.35
C CYS A 334 -13.44 -27.22 11.78
N ASP A 335 -13.41 -28.50 12.17
CA ASP A 335 -12.71 -28.96 13.38
C ASP A 335 -11.36 -29.59 13.00
N CYS A 336 -10.32 -28.76 13.01
CA CYS A 336 -8.94 -29.16 12.73
C CYS A 336 -8.18 -29.57 14.00
N SER A 337 -8.87 -29.79 15.13
CA SER A 337 -8.21 -30.16 16.40
C SER A 337 -7.79 -31.64 16.46
N LYS A 338 -8.14 -32.45 15.45
CA LYS A 338 -7.86 -33.89 15.38
C LYS A 338 -7.45 -34.34 13.97
N ASN A 339 -6.74 -35.46 13.92
CA ASN A 339 -6.23 -36.15 12.72
C ASN A 339 -7.34 -36.78 11.84
N THR A 340 -8.49 -36.13 11.73
CA THR A 340 -9.68 -36.62 11.04
C THR A 340 -10.17 -35.54 10.09
N TYR A 341 -9.96 -35.76 8.80
CA TYR A 341 -10.38 -34.88 7.71
C TYR A 341 -11.91 -34.75 7.67
N ASN A 342 -12.47 -33.68 8.23
CA ASN A 342 -13.92 -33.42 8.17
C ASN A 342 -14.24 -32.38 7.09
N CYS A 343 -14.16 -32.82 5.83
CA CYS A 343 -14.58 -32.07 4.64
C CYS A 343 -15.57 -32.94 3.82
N PRO A 344 -16.78 -33.25 4.35
CA PRO A 344 -17.70 -34.19 3.71
C PRO A 344 -18.24 -33.71 2.35
N ASP A 345 -18.18 -32.41 2.08
CA ASP A 345 -18.65 -31.78 0.85
C ASP A 345 -17.57 -31.74 -0.25
N PHE A 346 -16.32 -32.12 0.06
CA PHE A 346 -15.21 -32.12 -0.89
C PHE A 346 -14.77 -33.58 -1.16
N PRO A 347 -14.76 -34.04 -2.42
CA PRO A 347 -14.31 -35.39 -2.74
C PRO A 347 -12.78 -35.51 -2.60
N LEU A 348 -12.29 -36.01 -1.47
CA LEU A 348 -10.85 -36.11 -1.16
C LEU A 348 -10.10 -37.25 -1.89
N SER A 349 -10.74 -37.90 -2.87
CA SER A 349 -10.15 -39.01 -3.64
C SER A 349 -9.22 -38.57 -4.76
N ASP A 350 -9.13 -37.26 -5.03
CA ASP A 350 -8.16 -36.65 -5.94
C ASP A 350 -7.56 -35.37 -5.31
N GLY A 351 -6.37 -34.97 -5.78
CA GLY A 351 -5.64 -33.82 -5.22
C GLY A 351 -6.39 -32.48 -5.34
N ALA A 352 -7.33 -32.38 -6.28
CA ALA A 352 -8.13 -31.16 -6.48
C ALA A 352 -9.14 -30.95 -5.32
N GLY A 353 -9.79 -32.01 -4.86
CA GLY A 353 -10.69 -31.93 -3.69
C GLY A 353 -9.95 -31.63 -2.39
N ALA A 354 -8.70 -32.09 -2.26
CA ALA A 354 -7.85 -31.78 -1.11
C ALA A 354 -7.43 -30.31 -1.06
N GLN A 355 -7.05 -29.72 -2.20
CA GLN A 355 -6.73 -28.29 -2.28
C GLN A 355 -7.94 -27.41 -1.97
N GLN A 356 -9.12 -27.75 -2.51
CA GLN A 356 -10.34 -27.00 -2.23
C GLN A 356 -10.73 -27.06 -0.75
N CYS A 357 -10.56 -28.21 -0.10
CA CYS A 357 -10.75 -28.34 1.35
C CYS A 357 -9.71 -27.52 2.13
N TYR A 358 -8.44 -27.49 1.71
CA TYR A 358 -7.40 -26.65 2.31
C TYR A 358 -7.74 -25.16 2.22
N ASP A 359 -8.01 -24.66 1.01
CA ASP A 359 -8.35 -23.25 0.77
C ASP A 359 -9.59 -22.83 1.57
N TYR A 360 -10.60 -23.71 1.63
CA TYR A 360 -11.80 -23.49 2.42
C TYR A 360 -11.50 -23.43 3.92
N CYS A 361 -10.73 -24.36 4.48
CA CYS A 361 -10.37 -24.34 5.91
C CYS A 361 -9.53 -23.10 6.29
N ILE A 362 -8.64 -22.67 5.39
CA ILE A 362 -7.91 -21.40 5.52
C ILE A 362 -8.88 -20.22 5.53
N SER A 363 -9.87 -20.20 4.63
CA SER A 363 -10.90 -19.14 4.60
C SER A 363 -11.74 -19.04 5.87
N GLN A 364 -11.90 -20.14 6.62
CA GLN A 364 -12.64 -20.19 7.89
C GLN A 364 -11.77 -19.83 9.12
N GLY A 365 -10.51 -19.43 8.92
CA GLY A 365 -9.63 -18.92 9.99
C GLY A 365 -9.07 -19.99 10.93
N LYS A 366 -9.05 -21.26 10.51
CA LYS A 366 -8.45 -22.39 11.26
C LYS A 366 -7.11 -22.76 10.62
N GLY A 367 -6.09 -21.93 10.84
CA GLY A 367 -4.73 -22.15 10.34
C GLY A 367 -3.98 -23.18 11.18
N ASP A 368 -3.97 -24.43 10.71
CA ASP A 368 -2.78 -25.29 10.50
C ASP A 368 -3.31 -26.69 10.12
N VAL A 369 -3.44 -26.94 8.82
CA VAL A 369 -3.91 -28.22 8.26
C VAL A 369 -2.69 -29.14 8.11
N HIS A 370 -2.05 -29.46 9.24
CA HIS A 370 -0.78 -30.22 9.34
C HIS A 370 -0.72 -31.59 8.62
N GLY A 371 -1.80 -32.04 7.99
CA GLY A 371 -1.84 -33.26 7.17
C GLY A 371 -2.24 -33.07 5.70
N LEU A 372 -2.60 -31.86 5.25
CA LEU A 372 -2.93 -31.60 3.84
C LEU A 372 -1.75 -30.96 3.10
N ASP A 373 -1.11 -29.95 3.68
CA ASP A 373 0.05 -29.24 3.13
C ASP A 373 1.24 -29.50 4.04
N ARG A 374 1.98 -30.59 3.75
CA ARG A 374 2.97 -31.15 4.68
C ARG A 374 4.21 -30.25 4.79
N ASP A 375 4.62 -29.64 3.69
CA ASP A 375 5.83 -28.82 3.59
C ASP A 375 5.56 -27.31 3.64
N LYS A 376 4.29 -26.91 3.72
CA LYS A 376 3.81 -25.54 3.98
C LYS A 376 4.06 -24.59 2.82
N ASP A 377 3.99 -25.09 1.60
CA ASP A 377 4.19 -24.31 0.39
C ASP A 377 2.87 -23.74 -0.18
N GLY A 378 1.74 -24.12 0.41
CA GLY A 378 0.39 -23.73 -0.02
C GLY A 378 -0.32 -24.78 -0.88
N SER A 379 0.35 -25.90 -1.19
CA SER A 379 -0.18 -27.02 -1.97
C SER A 379 -0.65 -28.15 -1.04
N ALA A 380 -1.87 -28.60 -1.24
CA ALA A 380 -2.45 -29.71 -0.48
C ALA A 380 -2.24 -31.07 -1.19
N CYS A 381 -2.38 -32.16 -0.42
CA CYS A 381 -2.28 -33.57 -0.85
C CYS A 381 -0.85 -34.13 -0.97
N GLU A 382 0.06 -33.76 -0.06
CA GLU A 382 1.49 -34.15 -0.05
C GLU A 382 1.94 -35.23 0.95
#